data_AF-A0A5C8UR68-F1
#
_entry.id   AF-A0A5C8UR68-F1
#
_cell.length_a   1.000
_cell.length_b   1.000
_cell.length_c   1.000
_cell.angle_alpha   90.00
_cell.angle_beta   90.00
_cell.angle_gamma   90.00
#
_symmetry.space_group_name_H-M   'P 1'
#
loop_
_entity.id
_entity.type
_entity.pdbx_description
1 polymer ?
#
loop_
_entity_poly.entity_id
_entity_poly.type
_entity_poly.pdbx_seq_one_letter_code
_entity_poly.pdbx_strand_id
1 'polypeptide(L)'
;MTDVRVSIPSDAEEPSGLLDAFWDYERALTENDVDALDALFAPGPDTLRGDAGGLLVGHDAIAAFRRGRPAAPKRDILEVRVLPVGDDAALVVAVTAPADGGRGQQTQLWTRLNDEWLIQAAQVSVPAPAIAASTWRIVGDPLVEGAASGPLSGHRVAVKDLFDVVGFPVGAGVPHYLAESPRVVSNATAVTALLAAGASVQGIARTDEFAYSLSGLNAHYGAPQNPAVVGAIPGGSSSGPATAVSNGQSSIGLGTDTGGSIRVPASYQGLWGLRSTHGSVSRDGLLGLSPTFDTVGWLTRDGATLRAAASASLAGAQRVSAESRFAVAPSLTAVADEGVRTAFEAALAALAAADFTDDILSIELPDSDDLLEIFRTVQAAEAWHTHGAWIEAHPGALGDDVAERFAFAKSIDAETEEFARQALGLARERIDSVLGDRILLLPSASSAAPLVDADAGELEQARSSTLRLTCIAGLAGRPALSVPVLTVGSPTSSAAPVGLGLVGPLHSDLSLIDVGVALALSLG
;
A
#
# COMPACT_ATOMS: atom_id res chain seq x y z
N MET A 1 -15.85 -10.15 -15.25
CA MET A 1 -16.40 -9.95 -13.90
C MET A 1 -15.46 -10.70 -12.98
N THR A 2 -14.77 -9.98 -12.11
CA THR A 2 -14.03 -10.54 -10.98
C THR A 2 -14.95 -11.49 -10.23
N ASP A 3 -14.41 -12.61 -9.76
CA ASP A 3 -15.16 -13.62 -9.00
C ASP A 3 -15.55 -13.01 -7.65
N VAL A 4 -16.68 -12.29 -7.60
CA VAL A 4 -17.11 -11.61 -6.37
C VAL A 4 -17.48 -12.67 -5.36
N ARG A 5 -16.77 -12.66 -4.24
CA ARG A 5 -17.02 -13.63 -3.18
C ARG A 5 -18.35 -13.35 -2.49
N VAL A 6 -19.28 -14.28 -2.66
CA VAL A 6 -20.53 -14.34 -1.89
C VAL A 6 -20.35 -15.30 -0.72
N SER A 7 -20.86 -14.94 0.45
CA SER A 7 -20.79 -15.79 1.64
C SER A 7 -22.06 -15.72 2.48
N ILE A 8 -22.45 -16.88 2.98
CA ILE A 8 -23.68 -17.17 3.70
C ILE A 8 -23.30 -17.97 4.95
N PRO A 9 -23.97 -17.80 6.10
CA PRO A 9 -23.76 -18.65 7.27
C PRO A 9 -23.82 -20.14 6.90
N SER A 10 -22.91 -20.95 7.46
CA SER A 10 -22.77 -22.37 7.09
C SER A 10 -24.00 -23.23 7.41
N ASP A 11 -24.86 -22.74 8.31
CA ASP A 11 -26.10 -23.35 8.75
C ASP A 11 -27.35 -22.77 8.06
N ALA A 12 -27.17 -21.87 7.09
CA ALA A 12 -28.25 -21.24 6.36
C ALA A 12 -28.16 -21.55 4.86
N GLU A 13 -29.32 -21.73 4.22
CA GLU A 13 -29.42 -21.80 2.76
C GLU A 13 -29.57 -20.39 2.17
N GLU A 14 -29.09 -20.22 0.94
CA GLU A 14 -29.33 -19.00 0.18
C GLU A 14 -30.83 -18.84 -0.10
N PRO A 15 -31.45 -17.69 0.25
CA PRO A 15 -32.82 -17.43 -0.15
C PRO A 15 -32.93 -17.36 -1.68
N SER A 16 -33.71 -18.25 -2.27
CA SER A 16 -33.84 -18.38 -3.73
C SER A 16 -34.21 -17.04 -4.39
N GLY A 17 -33.44 -16.67 -5.42
CA GLY A 17 -33.64 -15.45 -6.23
C GLY A 17 -33.15 -14.14 -5.59
N LEU A 18 -32.63 -14.18 -4.34
CA LEU A 18 -32.15 -12.96 -3.66
C LEU A 18 -30.90 -12.40 -4.31
N LEU A 19 -29.91 -13.25 -4.62
CA LEU A 19 -28.67 -12.78 -5.24
C LEU A 19 -28.91 -12.23 -6.64
N ASP A 20 -29.82 -12.83 -7.41
CA ASP A 20 -30.20 -12.32 -8.72
C ASP A 20 -30.77 -10.89 -8.59
N ALA A 21 -31.68 -10.65 -7.65
CA ALA A 21 -32.24 -9.33 -7.38
C ALA A 21 -31.16 -8.31 -6.92
N PHE A 22 -30.21 -8.76 -6.08
CA PHE A 22 -29.06 -7.94 -5.68
C PHE A 22 -28.17 -7.56 -6.88
N TRP A 23 -27.88 -8.51 -7.78
CA TRP A 23 -27.06 -8.24 -8.96
C TRP A 23 -27.78 -7.38 -9.99
N ASP A 24 -29.09 -7.50 -10.10
CA ASP A 24 -29.93 -6.61 -10.89
C ASP A 24 -29.89 -5.18 -10.35
N TYR A 25 -29.93 -5.02 -9.02
CA TYR A 25 -29.72 -3.72 -8.38
C TYR A 25 -28.35 -3.13 -8.71
N GLU A 26 -27.24 -3.88 -8.59
CA GLU A 26 -25.90 -3.37 -8.88
C GLU A 26 -25.69 -3.05 -10.37
N ARG A 27 -26.30 -3.83 -11.27
CA ARG A 27 -26.31 -3.54 -12.70
C ARG A 27 -27.07 -2.25 -13.01
N ALA A 28 -28.30 -2.11 -12.50
CA ALA A 28 -29.09 -0.89 -12.65
C ALA A 28 -28.37 0.33 -12.06
N LEU A 29 -27.67 0.15 -10.94
CA LEU A 29 -26.83 1.17 -10.34
C LEU A 29 -25.71 1.63 -11.28
N THR A 30 -24.98 0.67 -11.86
CA THR A 30 -23.82 0.93 -12.71
C THR A 30 -24.22 1.55 -14.05
N GLU A 31 -25.33 1.09 -14.63
CA GLU A 31 -25.89 1.60 -15.89
C GLU A 31 -26.67 2.91 -15.70
N ASN A 32 -26.84 3.36 -14.45
CA ASN A 32 -27.65 4.51 -14.08
C ASN A 32 -29.11 4.39 -14.56
N ASP A 33 -29.65 3.16 -14.52
CA ASP A 33 -31.05 2.84 -14.81
C ASP A 33 -31.90 3.17 -13.57
N VAL A 34 -32.43 4.40 -13.56
CA VAL A 34 -33.22 4.92 -12.45
C VAL A 34 -34.53 4.17 -12.26
N ASP A 35 -35.16 3.72 -13.35
CA ASP A 35 -36.46 3.05 -13.31
C ASP A 35 -36.31 1.64 -12.73
N ALA A 36 -35.29 0.89 -13.17
CA ALA A 36 -34.98 -0.42 -12.61
C ALA A 36 -34.59 -0.33 -11.13
N LEU A 37 -33.79 0.67 -10.75
CA LEU A 37 -33.47 0.92 -9.34
C LEU A 37 -34.73 1.17 -8.50
N ASP A 38 -35.64 2.01 -8.99
CA ASP A 38 -36.87 2.40 -8.29
C ASP A 38 -37.82 1.22 -8.08
N ALA A 39 -37.93 0.34 -9.08
CA ALA A 39 -38.70 -0.89 -9.03
C ALA A 39 -38.19 -1.89 -7.98
N LEU A 40 -36.89 -1.87 -7.67
CA LEU A 40 -36.27 -2.75 -6.68
C LEU A 40 -36.44 -2.28 -5.22
N PHE A 41 -37.10 -1.13 -4.97
CA PHE A 41 -37.39 -0.66 -3.63
C PHE A 41 -38.83 -0.98 -3.24
N ALA A 42 -39.03 -1.41 -2.00
CA ALA A 42 -40.36 -1.73 -1.49
C ALA A 42 -41.27 -0.50 -1.58
N PRO A 43 -42.53 -0.64 -2.04
CA PRO A 43 -43.46 0.47 -2.09
C PRO A 43 -43.92 0.82 -0.67
N GLY A 44 -44.26 2.09 -0.45
CA GLY A 44 -44.92 2.55 0.78
C GLY A 44 -44.08 3.48 1.66
N PRO A 45 -44.64 3.90 2.81
CA PRO A 45 -44.06 4.95 3.65
C PRO A 45 -42.91 4.47 4.54
N ASP A 46 -42.78 3.15 4.75
CA ASP A 46 -41.81 2.58 5.70
C ASP A 46 -40.49 2.16 5.04
N THR A 47 -40.32 2.44 3.76
CA THR A 47 -39.09 2.14 3.02
C THR A 47 -38.01 3.17 3.34
N LEU A 48 -36.80 2.71 3.67
CA LEU A 48 -35.73 3.57 4.17
C LEU A 48 -34.53 3.60 3.22
N ARG A 49 -33.93 4.78 3.07
CA ARG A 49 -32.60 4.91 2.46
C ARG A 49 -31.76 5.95 3.19
N GLY A 50 -30.61 5.57 3.71
CA GLY A 50 -29.68 6.48 4.39
C GLY A 50 -28.28 6.51 3.77
N ASP A 51 -27.59 7.62 3.95
CA ASP A 51 -26.15 7.77 3.75
C ASP A 51 -25.59 8.88 4.66
N ALA A 52 -24.36 9.35 4.40
CA ALA A 52 -23.75 10.44 5.14
C ALA A 52 -24.51 11.79 5.05
N GLY A 53 -25.38 11.97 4.04
CA GLY A 53 -26.19 13.16 3.83
C GLY A 53 -27.53 13.14 4.56
N GLY A 54 -27.94 12.00 5.14
CA GLY A 54 -29.16 11.89 5.95
C GLY A 54 -30.00 10.65 5.61
N LEU A 55 -31.22 10.62 6.13
CA LEU A 55 -32.19 9.52 5.97
C LEU A 55 -33.39 9.98 5.14
N LEU A 56 -33.71 9.23 4.10
CA LEU A 56 -34.95 9.30 3.32
C LEU A 56 -35.92 8.23 3.81
N VAL A 57 -37.19 8.62 3.97
CA VAL A 57 -38.27 7.75 4.46
C VAL A 57 -39.41 7.80 3.45
N GLY A 58 -39.86 6.63 3.01
CA GLY A 58 -40.90 6.42 2.01
C GLY A 58 -40.35 6.30 0.58
N HIS A 59 -40.96 5.40 -0.20
CA HIS A 59 -40.59 5.12 -1.60
C HIS A 59 -40.55 6.39 -2.46
N ASP A 60 -41.57 7.24 -2.39
CA ASP A 60 -41.64 8.49 -3.19
C ASP A 60 -40.45 9.44 -2.94
N ALA A 61 -39.98 9.54 -1.70
CA ALA A 61 -38.84 10.38 -1.33
C ALA A 61 -37.53 9.82 -1.93
N ILE A 62 -37.38 8.50 -1.93
CA ILE A 62 -36.24 7.79 -2.50
C ILE A 62 -36.25 7.91 -4.03
N ALA A 63 -37.41 7.71 -4.67
CA ALA A 63 -37.62 7.89 -6.10
C ALA A 63 -37.26 9.32 -6.55
N ALA A 64 -37.71 10.32 -5.80
CA ALA A 64 -37.41 11.73 -6.06
C ALA A 64 -35.90 12.04 -5.96
N PHE A 65 -35.24 11.51 -4.93
CA PHE A 65 -33.78 11.64 -4.77
C PHE A 65 -33.03 11.04 -5.97
N ARG A 66 -33.46 9.88 -6.47
CA ARG A 66 -32.80 9.18 -7.58
C ARG A 66 -32.92 9.87 -8.93
N ARG A 67 -34.06 10.48 -9.22
CA ARG A 67 -34.24 11.29 -10.44
C ARG A 67 -33.24 12.45 -10.54
N GLY A 68 -32.78 12.98 -9.39
CA GLY A 68 -31.79 14.05 -9.32
C GLY A 68 -30.34 13.59 -9.19
N ARG A 69 -30.07 12.28 -9.21
CA ARG A 69 -28.75 11.74 -8.90
C ARG A 69 -27.75 11.98 -10.05
N PRO A 70 -26.52 12.43 -9.76
CA PRO A 70 -25.43 12.39 -10.74
C PRO A 70 -25.05 10.94 -11.09
N ALA A 71 -24.31 10.75 -12.18
CA ALA A 71 -23.84 9.43 -12.61
C ALA A 71 -23.25 8.62 -11.46
N ALA A 72 -23.58 7.32 -11.41
CA ALA A 72 -23.13 6.45 -10.33
C ALA A 72 -21.59 6.40 -10.24
N PRO A 73 -21.02 6.39 -9.03
CA PRO A 73 -19.57 6.31 -8.85
C PRO A 73 -19.07 4.97 -9.40
N LYS A 74 -17.97 5.00 -10.16
CA LYS A 74 -17.26 3.80 -10.58
C LYS A 74 -16.69 3.11 -9.34
N ARG A 75 -17.15 1.88 -9.09
CA ARG A 75 -16.73 1.07 -7.94
C ARG A 75 -16.77 -0.41 -8.30
N ASP A 76 -15.93 -1.18 -7.65
CA ASP A 76 -15.97 -2.64 -7.69
C ASP A 76 -16.64 -3.19 -6.42
N ILE A 77 -17.36 -4.31 -6.55
CA ILE A 77 -17.84 -5.08 -5.40
C ILE A 77 -16.74 -6.08 -5.01
N LEU A 78 -16.25 -5.95 -3.79
CA LEU A 78 -15.18 -6.81 -3.26
C LEU A 78 -15.73 -8.07 -2.58
N GLU A 79 -16.85 -7.92 -1.88
CA GLU A 79 -17.42 -8.98 -1.05
C GLU A 79 -18.92 -8.76 -0.87
N VAL A 80 -19.69 -9.85 -0.85
CA VAL A 80 -21.11 -9.86 -0.51
C VAL A 80 -21.35 -10.86 0.62
N ARG A 81 -22.00 -10.40 1.69
CA ARG A 81 -22.43 -11.20 2.85
C ARG A 81 -23.95 -11.22 2.87
N VAL A 82 -24.53 -12.42 2.82
CA VAL A 82 -25.97 -12.62 2.97
C VAL A 82 -26.23 -13.24 4.33
N LEU A 83 -27.09 -12.60 5.12
CA LEU A 83 -27.57 -13.10 6.40
C LEU A 83 -29.10 -13.22 6.33
N PRO A 84 -29.64 -14.43 6.11
CA PRO A 84 -31.07 -14.66 6.22
C PRO A 84 -31.58 -14.30 7.61
N VAL A 85 -32.64 -13.50 7.70
CA VAL A 85 -33.25 -13.05 8.97
C VAL A 85 -34.59 -13.75 9.21
N GLY A 86 -35.21 -14.26 8.14
CA GLY A 86 -36.38 -15.13 8.14
C GLY A 86 -36.67 -15.65 6.73
N ASP A 87 -37.78 -16.34 6.55
CA ASP A 87 -38.13 -16.97 5.26
C ASP A 87 -38.30 -15.93 4.13
N ASP A 88 -38.80 -14.74 4.48
CA ASP A 88 -39.10 -13.64 3.56
C ASP A 88 -38.24 -12.39 3.80
N ALA A 89 -37.11 -12.52 4.50
CA ALA A 89 -36.24 -11.38 4.80
C ALA A 89 -34.77 -11.77 4.90
N ALA A 90 -33.90 -10.97 4.29
CA ALA A 90 -32.46 -11.16 4.35
C ALA A 90 -31.72 -9.83 4.41
N LEU A 91 -30.64 -9.79 5.21
CA LEU A 91 -29.69 -8.70 5.21
C LEU A 91 -28.57 -9.02 4.21
N VAL A 92 -28.35 -8.12 3.26
CA VAL A 92 -27.25 -8.21 2.30
C VAL A 92 -26.30 -7.06 2.57
N VAL A 93 -25.04 -7.37 2.86
CA VAL A 93 -23.97 -6.37 3.06
C VAL A 93 -22.93 -6.56 1.97
N ALA A 94 -22.74 -5.52 1.15
CA ALA A 94 -21.72 -5.48 0.11
C ALA A 94 -20.61 -4.51 0.50
N VAL A 95 -19.35 -4.93 0.37
CA VAL A 95 -18.16 -4.08 0.51
C VAL A 95 -17.73 -3.60 -0.87
N THR A 96 -17.54 -2.30 -1.04
CA THR A 96 -17.23 -1.70 -2.34
C THR A 96 -15.91 -0.95 -2.33
N ALA A 97 -15.15 -1.00 -3.42
CA ALA A 97 -13.95 -0.20 -3.64
C ALA A 97 -14.19 0.86 -4.72
N PRO A 98 -14.30 2.14 -4.35
CA PRO A 98 -14.34 3.22 -5.34
C PRO A 98 -13.03 3.34 -6.12
N ALA A 99 -13.11 3.77 -7.39
CA ALA A 99 -11.94 3.95 -8.24
C ALA A 99 -10.94 5.01 -7.71
N ASP A 100 -11.43 5.99 -6.94
CA ASP A 100 -10.62 7.01 -6.30
C ASP A 100 -9.98 6.55 -4.98
N GLY A 101 -10.37 5.41 -4.41
CA GLY A 101 -9.77 4.78 -3.24
C GLY A 101 -10.72 4.65 -2.03
N GLY A 102 -10.26 3.93 -1.01
CA GLY A 102 -11.01 3.64 0.22
C GLY A 102 -11.95 2.45 0.10
N ARG A 103 -12.72 2.20 1.16
CA ARG A 103 -13.78 1.20 1.19
C ARG A 103 -15.10 1.79 1.61
N GLY A 104 -16.12 1.51 0.82
CA GLY A 104 -17.51 1.79 1.13
C GLY A 104 -18.24 0.50 1.53
N GLN A 105 -19.42 0.67 2.10
CA GLN A 105 -20.33 -0.43 2.42
C GLN A 105 -21.74 -0.06 1.99
N GLN A 106 -22.45 -1.06 1.51
CA GLN A 106 -23.88 -1.00 1.25
C GLN A 106 -24.55 -2.11 2.05
N THR A 107 -25.40 -1.72 2.98
CA THR A 107 -26.21 -2.64 3.79
C THR A 107 -27.65 -2.51 3.36
N GLN A 108 -28.25 -3.61 2.90
CA GLN A 108 -29.63 -3.66 2.43
C GLN A 108 -30.40 -4.72 3.19
N LEU A 109 -31.56 -4.35 3.75
CA LEU A 109 -32.57 -5.30 4.16
C LEU A 109 -33.49 -5.55 2.97
N TRP A 110 -33.45 -6.78 2.46
CA TRP A 110 -34.33 -7.26 1.42
C TRP A 110 -35.51 -8.00 2.05
N THR A 111 -36.71 -7.74 1.57
CA THR A 111 -37.94 -8.42 1.97
C THR A 111 -38.63 -8.99 0.75
N ARG A 112 -39.27 -10.15 0.90
CA ARG A 112 -40.04 -10.78 -0.16
C ARG A 112 -41.48 -10.32 -0.11
N LEU A 113 -41.96 -9.70 -1.18
CA LEU A 113 -43.33 -9.23 -1.33
C LEU A 113 -43.89 -9.72 -2.67
N ASN A 114 -45.01 -10.45 -2.65
CA ASN A 114 -45.61 -11.04 -3.86
C ASN A 114 -44.61 -11.85 -4.69
N ASP A 115 -43.83 -12.70 -4.04
CA ASP A 115 -42.76 -13.52 -4.61
C ASP A 115 -41.53 -12.78 -5.16
N GLU A 116 -41.48 -11.44 -5.09
CA GLU A 116 -40.35 -10.60 -5.52
C GLU A 116 -39.52 -10.10 -4.34
N TRP A 117 -38.19 -10.03 -4.51
CA TRP A 117 -37.28 -9.45 -3.52
C TRP A 117 -37.16 -7.94 -3.73
N LEU A 118 -37.53 -7.17 -2.70
CA LEU A 118 -37.48 -5.71 -2.72
C LEU A 118 -36.66 -5.19 -1.54
N ILE A 119 -35.99 -4.07 -1.75
CA ILE A 119 -35.19 -3.40 -0.72
C ILE A 119 -36.15 -2.62 0.20
N GLN A 120 -36.28 -3.07 1.44
CA GLN A 120 -37.05 -2.39 2.49
C GLN A 120 -36.23 -1.27 3.15
N ALA A 121 -34.93 -1.49 3.35
CA ALA A 121 -34.03 -0.50 3.91
C ALA A 121 -32.66 -0.59 3.25
N ALA A 122 -32.05 0.55 2.92
CA ALA A 122 -30.68 0.63 2.43
C ALA A 122 -29.87 1.67 3.19
N GLN A 123 -28.69 1.30 3.67
CA GLN A 123 -27.68 2.22 4.19
C GLN A 123 -26.45 2.17 3.30
N VAL A 124 -26.03 3.32 2.79
CA VAL A 124 -24.82 3.44 1.99
C VAL A 124 -23.80 4.28 2.74
N SER A 125 -22.69 3.66 3.09
CA SER A 125 -21.52 4.34 3.63
C SER A 125 -20.50 4.46 2.51
N VAL A 126 -20.31 5.67 1.98
CA VAL A 126 -19.12 5.96 1.16
C VAL A 126 -17.90 6.00 2.07
N PRO A 127 -16.68 5.69 1.57
CA PRO A 127 -15.49 5.88 2.36
C PRO A 127 -15.45 7.33 2.83
N ALA A 128 -15.49 7.55 4.15
CA ALA A 128 -15.27 8.89 4.66
C ALA A 128 -13.82 9.27 4.34
N PRO A 129 -13.54 10.44 3.75
CA PRO A 129 -12.19 10.99 3.76
C PRO A 129 -11.88 11.42 5.19
N ALA A 130 -11.65 10.44 6.07
CA ALA A 130 -11.24 10.68 7.43
C ALA A 130 -9.77 11.10 7.38
N ILE A 131 -9.52 12.41 7.46
CA ILE A 131 -8.18 12.93 7.72
C ILE A 131 -7.86 12.57 9.17
N ALA A 132 -7.37 11.34 9.37
CA ALA A 132 -6.99 10.83 10.68
C ALA A 132 -5.60 11.36 11.06
N ALA A 133 -5.43 11.78 12.31
CA ALA A 133 -4.14 12.26 12.82
C ALA A 133 -3.05 11.18 12.83
N SER A 134 -3.44 9.89 12.80
CA SER A 134 -2.53 8.76 12.63
C SER A 134 -2.03 8.61 11.20
N THR A 135 -2.73 9.16 10.19
CA THR A 135 -2.29 9.19 8.77
C THR A 135 -1.59 10.50 8.43
N TRP A 136 -2.11 11.63 8.91
CA TRP A 136 -1.60 12.97 8.60
C TRP A 136 -1.05 13.67 9.82
N ARG A 137 0.13 14.29 9.68
CA ARG A 137 0.61 15.30 10.63
C ARG A 137 -0.02 16.65 10.34
N ILE A 138 -0.03 17.04 9.07
CA ILE A 138 -0.63 18.28 8.57
C ILE A 138 -1.32 17.98 7.25
N VAL A 139 -2.49 18.58 7.03
CA VAL A 139 -3.23 18.52 5.77
C VAL A 139 -3.64 19.93 5.36
N GLY A 140 -3.68 20.21 4.05
CA GLY A 140 -4.18 21.46 3.47
C GLY A 140 -5.07 21.17 2.24
N ASP A 141 -5.49 22.20 1.50
CA ASP A 141 -6.23 22.03 0.24
C ASP A 141 -5.82 23.08 -0.82
N PRO A 142 -4.68 22.88 -1.51
CA PRO A 142 -3.56 22.03 -1.10
C PRO A 142 -2.73 22.70 0.01
N LEU A 143 -1.80 21.95 0.62
CA LEU A 143 -0.82 22.50 1.56
C LEU A 143 0.27 23.31 0.84
N VAL A 144 0.74 22.82 -0.31
CA VAL A 144 1.68 23.52 -1.20
C VAL A 144 1.20 23.33 -2.64
N GLU A 145 0.99 24.43 -3.35
CA GLU A 145 0.52 24.42 -4.73
C GLU A 145 1.63 24.01 -5.71
N GLY A 146 1.29 23.16 -6.68
CA GLY A 146 2.16 22.79 -7.79
C GLY A 146 2.16 23.80 -8.93
N ALA A 147 2.89 23.47 -10.00
CA ALA A 147 2.80 24.21 -11.25
C ALA A 147 1.39 24.12 -11.86
N ALA A 148 0.94 25.19 -12.52
CA ALA A 148 -0.41 25.28 -13.08
C ALA A 148 -0.72 24.22 -14.17
N SER A 149 0.31 23.59 -14.76
CA SER A 149 0.18 22.57 -15.78
C SER A 149 1.36 21.58 -15.72
N GLY A 150 1.12 20.33 -16.09
CA GLY A 150 2.14 19.30 -16.24
C GLY A 150 1.53 17.91 -16.29
N PRO A 151 2.35 16.85 -16.43
CA PRO A 151 1.85 15.48 -16.52
C PRO A 151 1.16 14.99 -15.24
N LEU A 152 1.34 15.68 -14.11
CA LEU A 152 0.71 15.38 -12.83
C LEU A 152 -0.34 16.42 -12.40
N SER A 153 -0.81 17.28 -13.31
CA SER A 153 -1.88 18.24 -12.99
C SER A 153 -3.12 17.55 -12.43
N GLY A 154 -3.63 18.05 -11.30
CA GLY A 154 -4.78 17.48 -10.60
C GLY A 154 -4.44 16.32 -9.65
N HIS A 155 -3.20 15.83 -9.67
CA HIS A 155 -2.75 14.85 -8.69
C HIS A 155 -2.36 15.50 -7.36
N ARG A 156 -2.62 14.77 -6.28
CA ARG A 156 -2.35 15.18 -4.90
C ARG A 156 -1.30 14.27 -4.28
N VAL A 157 -0.34 14.87 -3.57
CA VAL A 157 0.80 14.16 -2.95
C VAL A 157 0.69 14.13 -1.42
N ALA A 158 0.72 12.92 -0.86
CA ALA A 158 0.97 12.69 0.56
C ALA A 158 2.47 12.55 0.79
N VAL A 159 3.10 13.52 1.45
CA VAL A 159 4.56 13.56 1.63
C VAL A 159 4.92 12.95 2.98
N LYS A 160 5.72 11.88 3.01
CA LYS A 160 6.24 11.31 4.26
C LYS A 160 6.95 12.36 5.08
N ASP A 161 6.77 12.33 6.40
CA ASP A 161 7.34 13.29 7.36
C ASP A 161 8.85 13.11 7.63
N LEU A 162 9.61 12.95 6.54
CA LEU A 162 11.07 12.94 6.46
C LEU A 162 11.58 13.87 5.36
N PHE A 163 10.71 14.37 4.49
CA PHE A 163 11.06 15.30 3.43
C PHE A 163 10.78 16.73 3.89
N ASP A 164 11.70 17.63 3.55
CA ASP A 164 11.51 19.06 3.70
C ASP A 164 10.31 19.52 2.86
N VAL A 165 9.33 20.11 3.55
CA VAL A 165 8.20 20.83 2.94
C VAL A 165 8.23 22.26 3.45
N VAL A 166 8.40 23.21 2.54
CA VAL A 166 8.66 24.62 2.83
C VAL A 166 7.70 25.19 3.87
N GLY A 167 8.26 25.83 4.89
CA GLY A 167 7.51 26.46 5.98
C GLY A 167 7.17 25.53 7.14
N PHE A 168 7.42 24.22 7.04
CA PHE A 168 7.10 23.25 8.09
C PHE A 168 8.36 22.58 8.65
N PRO A 169 8.39 22.23 9.96
CA PRO A 169 9.44 21.40 10.51
C PRO A 169 9.26 19.93 10.11
N VAL A 170 10.35 19.17 10.08
CA VAL A 170 10.33 17.70 9.91
C VAL A 170 10.03 17.04 11.26
N GLY A 171 9.09 16.10 11.30
CA GLY A 171 8.71 15.45 12.55
C GLY A 171 9.35 14.08 12.77
N ALA A 172 9.75 13.38 11.71
CA ALA A 172 10.37 12.06 11.77
C ALA A 172 9.59 11.01 12.59
N GLY A 173 8.29 11.21 12.80
CA GLY A 173 7.47 10.35 13.66
C GLY A 173 7.72 10.52 15.16
N VAL A 174 8.56 11.47 15.60
CA VAL A 174 8.99 11.63 17.00
C VAL A 174 8.58 13.02 17.53
N PRO A 175 7.68 13.13 18.53
CA PRO A 175 7.20 14.41 19.04
C PRO A 175 8.31 15.35 19.55
N HIS A 176 9.31 14.80 20.24
CA HIS A 176 10.45 15.57 20.75
C HIS A 176 11.29 16.15 19.60
N TYR A 177 11.59 15.33 18.59
CA TYR A 177 12.34 15.76 17.41
C TYR A 177 11.58 16.86 16.65
N LEU A 178 10.26 16.70 16.48
CA LEU A 178 9.40 17.70 15.86
C LEU A 178 9.41 19.05 16.60
N ALA A 179 9.40 19.03 17.93
CA ALA A 179 9.36 20.24 18.75
C ALA A 179 10.64 21.09 18.63
N GLU A 180 11.77 20.44 18.36
CA GLU A 180 13.09 21.08 18.21
C GLU A 180 13.46 21.37 16.76
N SER A 181 12.80 20.70 15.82
CA SER A 181 13.07 20.85 14.39
C SER A 181 12.71 22.25 13.90
N PRO A 182 13.64 22.94 13.20
CA PRO A 182 13.35 24.25 12.64
C PRO A 182 12.40 24.13 11.45
N ARG A 183 11.72 25.23 11.12
CA ARG A 183 10.97 25.33 9.85
C ARG A 183 11.96 25.34 8.68
N VAL A 184 11.70 24.50 7.68
CA VAL A 184 12.54 24.44 6.49
C VAL A 184 12.19 25.57 5.51
N VAL A 185 13.18 26.08 4.79
CA VAL A 185 13.03 27.26 3.91
C VAL A 185 12.89 26.91 2.42
N SER A 186 13.06 25.63 2.09
CA SER A 186 12.92 25.09 0.74
C SER A 186 12.35 23.68 0.80
N ASN A 187 11.71 23.24 -0.29
CA ASN A 187 11.26 21.87 -0.42
C ASN A 187 12.43 20.92 -0.71
N ALA A 188 12.30 19.66 -0.31
CA ALA A 188 13.17 18.59 -0.76
C ALA A 188 13.16 18.49 -2.30
N THR A 189 14.24 17.98 -2.90
CA THR A 189 14.34 17.88 -4.37
C THR A 189 13.24 17.01 -4.96
N ALA A 190 12.93 15.88 -4.32
CA ALA A 190 11.83 15.00 -4.76
C ALA A 190 10.45 15.67 -4.68
N VAL A 191 10.20 16.50 -3.66
CA VAL A 191 8.95 17.27 -3.54
C VAL A 191 8.88 18.32 -4.65
N THR A 192 9.98 19.05 -4.88
CA THR A 192 10.08 20.07 -5.94
C THR A 192 9.84 19.47 -7.32
N ALA A 193 10.35 18.28 -7.61
CA ALA A 193 10.16 17.60 -8.89
C ALA A 193 8.67 17.29 -9.17
N LEU A 194 7.94 16.82 -8.16
CA LEU A 194 6.51 16.54 -8.27
C LEU A 194 5.69 17.83 -8.43
N LEU A 195 6.02 18.88 -7.67
CA LEU A 195 5.40 20.20 -7.79
C LEU A 195 5.61 20.79 -9.19
N ALA A 196 6.83 20.71 -9.72
CA ALA A 196 7.18 21.19 -11.06
C ALA A 196 6.44 20.42 -12.18
N ALA A 197 6.13 19.14 -11.94
CA ALA A 197 5.32 18.32 -12.83
C ALA A 197 3.79 18.56 -12.71
N GLY A 198 3.37 19.48 -11.84
CA GLY A 198 1.98 19.93 -11.70
C GLY A 198 1.18 19.25 -10.60
N ALA A 199 1.78 18.36 -9.80
CA ALA A 199 1.11 17.82 -8.63
C ALA A 199 1.11 18.84 -7.49
N SER A 200 0.10 18.83 -6.61
CA SER A 200 0.08 19.67 -5.41
C SER A 200 0.24 18.82 -4.15
N VAL A 201 0.95 19.31 -3.14
CA VAL A 201 1.10 18.61 -1.85
C VAL A 201 -0.20 18.74 -1.08
N GLN A 202 -0.85 17.62 -0.80
CA GLN A 202 -2.05 17.56 0.03
C GLN A 202 -1.71 17.75 1.51
N GLY A 203 -0.59 17.18 1.95
CA GLY A 203 -0.20 17.23 3.34
C GLY A 203 1.11 16.51 3.64
N ILE A 204 1.51 16.60 4.89
CA ILE A 204 2.63 15.86 5.46
C ILE A 204 2.06 14.68 6.23
N ALA A 205 2.36 13.48 5.77
CA ALA A 205 1.84 12.22 6.23
C ALA A 205 2.79 11.54 7.23
N ARG A 206 2.22 10.80 8.18
CA ARG A 206 2.94 10.14 9.27
C ARG A 206 3.93 9.09 8.76
N THR A 207 4.92 8.83 9.60
CA THR A 207 5.98 7.83 9.41
C THR A 207 6.23 7.16 10.75
N ASP A 208 6.76 5.95 10.70
CA ASP A 208 7.42 5.30 11.83
C ASP A 208 8.61 6.15 12.27
N GLU A 209 8.97 6.07 13.55
CA GLU A 209 10.01 6.89 14.17
C GLU A 209 11.36 6.72 13.47
N PHE A 210 11.92 7.82 12.98
CA PHE A 210 13.14 7.87 12.16
C PHE A 210 13.16 6.88 10.98
N ALA A 211 11.99 6.44 10.52
CA ALA A 211 11.83 5.36 9.56
C ALA A 211 12.43 3.99 9.96
N TYR A 212 12.79 3.76 11.23
CA TYR A 212 13.47 2.54 11.66
C TYR A 212 12.51 1.40 12.04
N SER A 213 11.51 1.16 11.19
CA SER A 213 10.52 0.08 11.33
C SER A 213 9.90 -0.28 9.96
N LEU A 214 9.16 -1.38 9.92
CA LEU A 214 8.34 -1.82 8.78
C LEU A 214 6.87 -2.02 9.14
N SER A 215 6.46 -1.73 10.37
CA SER A 215 5.10 -2.04 10.83
C SER A 215 4.09 -0.96 10.47
N GLY A 216 4.49 0.31 10.48
CA GLY A 216 3.54 1.42 10.41
C GLY A 216 2.94 1.79 11.77
N LEU A 217 3.38 1.14 12.85
CA LEU A 217 3.01 1.48 14.21
C LEU A 217 3.87 2.65 14.69
N ASN A 218 3.27 3.58 15.43
CA ASN A 218 3.98 4.66 16.08
C ASN A 218 3.44 4.83 17.50
N ALA A 219 4.31 4.72 18.51
CA ALA A 219 3.93 4.76 19.92
C ALA A 219 3.23 6.07 20.34
N HIS A 220 3.47 7.16 19.61
CA HIS A 220 2.94 8.49 19.92
C HIS A 220 1.67 8.85 19.14
N TYR A 221 1.55 8.34 17.91
CA TYR A 221 0.48 8.74 16.98
C TYR A 221 -0.48 7.59 16.61
N GLY A 222 -0.21 6.38 17.10
CA GLY A 222 -0.95 5.17 16.73
C GLY A 222 -0.64 4.71 15.31
N ALA A 223 -1.44 3.77 14.81
CA ALA A 223 -1.32 3.23 13.46
C ALA A 223 -2.31 3.92 12.50
N PRO A 224 -1.88 4.32 11.29
CA PRO A 224 -2.81 4.51 10.18
C PRO A 224 -3.65 3.25 9.95
N GLN A 225 -4.92 3.44 9.57
CA GLN A 225 -5.77 2.31 9.21
C GLN A 225 -5.28 1.66 7.90
N ASN A 226 -5.25 0.33 7.85
CA ASN A 226 -5.16 -0.42 6.61
C ASN A 226 -6.58 -0.66 6.06
N PRO A 227 -7.02 0.01 4.98
CA PRO A 227 -8.35 -0.22 4.44
C PRO A 227 -8.43 -1.54 3.67
N ALA A 228 -7.32 -2.13 3.21
CA ALA A 228 -7.33 -3.39 2.46
C ALA A 228 -7.52 -4.62 3.36
N VAL A 229 -7.04 -4.55 4.60
CA VAL A 229 -7.20 -5.60 5.61
C VAL A 229 -7.59 -4.93 6.94
N VAL A 230 -8.88 -5.00 7.28
CA VAL A 230 -9.42 -4.35 8.48
C VAL A 230 -8.77 -4.94 9.73
N GLY A 231 -8.33 -4.06 10.63
CA GLY A 231 -7.64 -4.44 11.88
C GLY A 231 -6.17 -4.81 11.68
N ALA A 232 -5.63 -4.75 10.46
CA ALA A 232 -4.23 -5.00 10.19
C ALA A 232 -3.37 -3.74 10.21
N ILE A 233 -2.08 -3.94 10.44
CA ILE A 233 -1.09 -2.88 10.33
C ILE A 233 -1.00 -2.39 8.87
N PRO A 234 -0.71 -1.10 8.64
CA PRO A 234 -0.60 -0.53 7.30
C PRO A 234 0.71 -0.88 6.59
N GLY A 235 1.69 -1.41 7.33
CA GLY A 235 3.07 -1.50 6.88
C GLY A 235 3.78 -0.15 6.97
N GLY A 236 5.10 -0.17 7.00
CA GLY A 236 5.92 1.01 7.25
C GLY A 236 7.29 0.93 6.58
N SER A 237 8.10 1.99 6.67
CA SER A 237 7.85 3.20 7.45
C SER A 237 7.04 4.28 6.72
N SER A 238 6.71 4.11 5.45
CA SER A 238 5.89 5.07 4.68
C SER A 238 4.38 4.82 4.87
N SER A 239 3.98 4.60 6.12
CA SER A 239 2.64 4.16 6.53
C SER A 239 1.56 5.20 6.23
N GLY A 240 1.78 6.46 6.61
CA GLY A 240 0.87 7.57 6.30
C GLY A 240 0.66 7.78 4.79
N PRO A 241 1.73 7.94 3.98
CA PRO A 241 1.60 8.06 2.52
C PRO A 241 0.83 6.90 1.88
N ALA A 242 1.10 5.66 2.29
CA ALA A 242 0.42 4.48 1.79
C ALA A 242 -1.09 4.50 2.12
N THR A 243 -1.44 4.75 3.38
CA THR A 243 -2.83 4.83 3.82
C THR A 243 -3.58 6.00 3.18
N ALA A 244 -2.93 7.15 2.99
CA ALA A 244 -3.52 8.30 2.28
C ALA A 244 -3.86 7.95 0.83
N VAL A 245 -2.99 7.22 0.14
CA VAL A 245 -3.24 6.76 -1.23
C VAL A 245 -4.31 5.68 -1.27
N SER A 246 -4.24 4.70 -0.37
CA SER A 246 -5.19 3.58 -0.31
C SER A 246 -6.61 4.08 0.00
N ASN A 247 -6.75 5.09 0.87
CA ASN A 247 -8.03 5.73 1.18
C ASN A 247 -8.51 6.78 0.16
N GLY A 248 -7.78 7.02 -0.92
CA GLY A 248 -8.16 8.01 -1.93
C GLY A 248 -7.98 9.47 -1.54
N GLN A 249 -7.34 9.73 -0.40
CA GLN A 249 -7.07 11.08 0.10
C GLN A 249 -5.94 11.78 -0.68
N SER A 250 -5.12 10.99 -1.36
CA SER A 250 -4.10 11.45 -2.30
C SER A 250 -3.95 10.43 -3.43
N SER A 251 -3.40 10.84 -4.56
CA SER A 251 -3.13 9.94 -5.69
C SER A 251 -1.70 9.41 -5.68
N ILE A 252 -0.79 10.14 -5.02
CA ILE A 252 0.64 9.80 -4.93
C ILE A 252 1.07 9.86 -3.46
N GLY A 253 1.73 8.81 -2.98
CA GLY A 253 2.44 8.80 -1.71
C GLY A 253 3.93 8.93 -2.00
N LEU A 254 4.58 9.97 -1.51
CA LEU A 254 6.04 10.13 -1.57
C LEU A 254 6.64 9.60 -0.27
N GLY A 255 7.57 8.66 -0.37
CA GLY A 255 8.18 8.02 0.79
C GLY A 255 9.63 7.63 0.56
N THR A 256 10.13 6.82 1.48
CA THR A 256 11.49 6.27 1.41
C THR A 256 11.47 4.76 1.53
N ASP A 257 12.45 4.10 0.93
CA ASP A 257 12.70 2.67 1.09
C ASP A 257 14.17 2.48 1.49
N THR A 258 14.40 1.93 2.68
CA THR A 258 15.72 1.50 3.17
C THR A 258 15.80 -0.02 3.14
N GLY A 259 14.83 -0.68 3.78
CA GLY A 259 14.69 -2.14 3.82
C GLY A 259 13.30 -2.62 3.41
N GLY A 260 12.56 -1.89 2.57
CA GLY A 260 11.19 -2.27 2.18
C GLY A 260 10.12 -1.21 2.46
N SER A 261 10.50 -0.03 2.94
CA SER A 261 9.55 0.98 3.44
C SER A 261 8.64 1.64 2.39
N ILE A 262 8.76 1.28 1.11
CA ILE A 262 7.76 1.52 0.07
C ILE A 262 7.02 0.23 -0.29
N ARG A 263 7.77 -0.86 -0.50
CA ARG A 263 7.23 -2.12 -1.04
C ARG A 263 6.34 -2.87 -0.05
N VAL A 264 6.67 -2.84 1.24
CA VAL A 264 5.90 -3.48 2.30
C VAL A 264 4.53 -2.82 2.49
N PRO A 265 4.43 -1.50 2.74
CA PRO A 265 3.12 -0.87 2.82
C PRO A 265 2.36 -0.92 1.49
N ALA A 266 3.05 -0.93 0.34
CA ALA A 266 2.38 -1.16 -0.95
C ALA A 266 1.74 -2.56 -1.01
N SER A 267 2.49 -3.60 -0.63
CA SER A 267 2.03 -4.99 -0.57
C SER A 267 0.81 -5.14 0.35
N TYR A 268 0.91 -4.63 1.59
CA TYR A 268 -0.13 -4.78 2.61
C TYR A 268 -1.42 -4.01 2.32
N GLN A 269 -1.36 -2.98 1.46
CA GLN A 269 -2.52 -2.14 1.15
C GLN A 269 -3.00 -2.28 -0.31
N GLY A 270 -2.44 -3.21 -1.09
CA GLY A 270 -2.84 -3.44 -2.48
C GLY A 270 -2.51 -2.26 -3.40
N LEU A 271 -1.34 -1.66 -3.23
CA LEU A 271 -0.86 -0.53 -4.03
C LEU A 271 0.31 -0.92 -4.92
N TRP A 272 0.54 -0.10 -5.95
CA TRP A 272 1.81 -0.09 -6.68
C TRP A 272 2.84 0.67 -5.86
N GLY A 273 4.06 0.13 -5.73
CA GLY A 273 5.13 0.76 -4.97
C GLY A 273 6.50 0.62 -5.63
N LEU A 274 7.19 1.71 -5.93
CA LEU A 274 8.54 1.69 -6.50
C LEU A 274 9.58 2.22 -5.51
N ARG A 275 10.54 1.36 -5.16
CA ARG A 275 11.87 1.73 -4.66
C ARG A 275 12.74 2.11 -5.86
N SER A 276 13.25 3.33 -5.93
CA SER A 276 14.13 3.73 -7.04
C SER A 276 15.48 3.01 -6.98
N THR A 277 16.20 3.01 -8.10
CA THR A 277 17.65 2.73 -8.11
C THR A 277 18.35 3.65 -7.13
N HIS A 278 19.28 3.11 -6.36
CA HIS A 278 20.03 3.89 -5.38
C HIS A 278 20.78 5.04 -6.05
N GLY A 279 20.70 6.24 -5.45
CA GLY A 279 21.31 7.45 -5.98
C GLY A 279 20.68 8.06 -7.24
N SER A 280 19.65 7.45 -7.84
CA SER A 280 19.04 7.99 -9.08
C SER A 280 18.10 9.17 -8.85
N VAL A 281 17.63 9.36 -7.62
CA VAL A 281 16.84 10.52 -7.19
C VAL A 281 17.63 11.24 -6.10
N SER A 282 17.76 12.57 -6.20
CA SER A 282 18.40 13.36 -5.15
C SER A 282 17.64 13.21 -3.82
N ARG A 283 18.42 13.08 -2.74
CA ARG A 283 17.95 13.00 -1.36
C ARG A 283 18.17 14.32 -0.62
N ASP A 284 18.43 15.41 -1.34
CA ASP A 284 18.57 16.73 -0.71
C ASP A 284 17.24 17.16 -0.09
N GLY A 285 17.29 17.55 1.18
CA GLY A 285 16.11 17.82 2.00
C GLY A 285 15.37 16.54 2.46
N LEU A 286 16.02 15.38 2.47
CA LEU A 286 15.51 14.16 3.09
C LEU A 286 16.29 13.85 4.38
N LEU A 287 15.58 13.69 5.49
CA LEU A 287 16.12 13.09 6.71
C LEU A 287 16.28 11.57 6.52
N GLY A 288 17.52 11.12 6.41
CA GLY A 288 17.87 9.71 6.17
C GLY A 288 17.86 8.84 7.42
N LEU A 289 17.97 7.53 7.20
CA LEU A 289 18.20 6.50 8.21
C LEU A 289 19.56 5.81 7.97
N SER A 290 19.79 5.31 6.75
CA SER A 290 21.02 4.65 6.35
C SER A 290 21.37 5.05 4.91
N PRO A 291 22.28 6.04 4.73
CA PRO A 291 22.62 6.56 3.40
C PRO A 291 23.07 5.51 2.38
N THR A 292 23.62 4.38 2.81
CA THR A 292 24.00 3.27 1.92
C THR A 292 22.78 2.60 1.27
N PHE A 293 21.62 2.62 1.91
CA PHE A 293 20.42 1.91 1.45
C PHE A 293 19.23 2.83 1.15
N ASP A 294 19.20 4.05 1.68
CA ASP A 294 18.06 4.96 1.55
C ASP A 294 17.82 5.37 0.11
N THR A 295 16.57 5.22 -0.32
CA THR A 295 16.09 5.66 -1.64
C THR A 295 14.77 6.39 -1.51
N VAL A 296 14.51 7.29 -2.46
CA VAL A 296 13.19 7.89 -2.63
C VAL A 296 12.31 6.90 -3.38
N GLY A 297 11.03 6.84 -3.03
CA GLY A 297 10.08 6.01 -3.76
C GLY A 297 8.65 6.52 -3.67
N TRP A 298 7.78 5.87 -4.43
CA TRP A 298 6.40 6.31 -4.59
C TRP A 298 5.42 5.16 -4.43
N LEU A 299 4.24 5.47 -3.89
CA LEU A 299 3.07 4.60 -3.85
C LEU A 299 1.91 5.21 -4.62
N THR A 300 1.18 4.41 -5.39
CA THR A 300 0.00 4.85 -6.15
C THR A 300 -0.99 3.70 -6.30
N ARG A 301 -2.22 3.99 -6.76
CA ARG A 301 -3.23 2.96 -7.03
C ARG A 301 -3.07 2.30 -8.40
N ASP A 302 -2.33 2.92 -9.32
CA ASP A 302 -2.17 2.44 -10.69
C ASP A 302 -0.77 2.70 -11.23
N GLY A 303 -0.30 1.81 -12.12
CA GLY A 303 1.05 1.90 -12.69
C GLY A 303 1.28 3.15 -13.56
N ALA A 304 0.24 3.75 -14.15
CA ALA A 304 0.40 4.94 -14.99
C ALA A 304 0.73 6.18 -14.15
N THR A 305 0.01 6.39 -13.04
CA THR A 305 0.31 7.43 -12.05
C THR A 305 1.70 7.20 -11.44
N LEU A 306 2.04 5.96 -11.09
CA LEU A 306 3.38 5.62 -10.58
C LEU A 306 4.47 6.03 -11.57
N ARG A 307 4.29 5.68 -12.84
CA ARG A 307 5.24 5.97 -13.91
C ARG A 307 5.41 7.47 -14.12
N ALA A 308 4.33 8.24 -14.08
CA ALA A 308 4.39 9.69 -14.22
C ALA A 308 5.14 10.35 -13.04
N ALA A 309 4.87 9.92 -11.80
CA ALA A 309 5.55 10.39 -10.60
C ALA A 309 7.05 10.08 -10.60
N ALA A 310 7.41 8.83 -10.93
CA ALA A 310 8.80 8.41 -11.06
C ALA A 310 9.52 9.17 -12.18
N SER A 311 8.86 9.35 -13.34
CA SER A 311 9.43 10.09 -14.49
C SER A 311 9.78 11.53 -14.15
N ALA A 312 8.93 12.21 -13.36
CA ALA A 312 9.17 13.58 -12.92
C ALA A 312 10.44 13.71 -12.08
N SER A 313 10.72 12.73 -11.21
CA SER A 313 11.84 12.77 -10.26
C SER A 313 13.14 12.16 -10.81
N LEU A 314 13.05 11.31 -11.83
CA LEU A 314 14.17 10.68 -12.54
C LEU A 314 14.56 11.46 -13.81
N ALA A 315 14.21 12.74 -13.88
CA ALA A 315 14.60 13.61 -14.99
C ALA A 315 16.13 13.77 -15.00
N GLY A 316 16.78 13.31 -16.07
CA GLY A 316 18.24 13.37 -16.21
C GLY A 316 19.02 12.21 -15.57
N ALA A 317 18.35 11.29 -14.87
CA ALA A 317 18.99 10.06 -14.39
C ALA A 317 19.36 9.12 -15.56
N GLN A 318 20.36 8.27 -15.35
CA GLN A 318 20.68 7.17 -16.28
C GLN A 318 19.45 6.27 -16.47
N ARG A 319 19.28 5.72 -17.67
CA ARG A 319 18.17 4.82 -18.01
C ARG A 319 18.68 3.60 -18.75
N VAL A 320 18.22 2.45 -18.31
CA VAL A 320 18.43 1.15 -18.96
C VAL A 320 17.06 0.54 -19.20
N SER A 321 16.88 -0.14 -20.33
CA SER A 321 15.64 -0.91 -20.55
C SER A 321 15.80 -2.25 -19.85
N ALA A 322 14.87 -2.60 -18.95
CA ALA A 322 14.72 -3.97 -18.52
C ALA A 322 14.13 -4.80 -19.67
N GLU A 323 14.73 -5.96 -19.92
CA GLU A 323 14.12 -6.98 -20.77
C GLU A 323 13.22 -7.87 -19.90
N SER A 324 12.18 -8.48 -20.49
CA SER A 324 11.28 -9.43 -19.81
C SER A 324 11.97 -10.78 -19.58
N ARG A 325 13.13 -10.77 -18.90
CA ARG A 325 13.92 -11.94 -18.55
C ARG A 325 13.87 -12.12 -17.04
N PHE A 326 13.26 -13.19 -16.58
CA PHE A 326 12.94 -13.37 -15.17
C PHE A 326 13.83 -14.41 -14.50
N ALA A 327 14.00 -14.26 -13.19
CA ALA A 327 14.62 -15.24 -12.32
C ALA A 327 13.83 -15.38 -11.01
N VAL A 328 13.92 -16.55 -10.38
CA VAL A 328 13.38 -16.82 -9.04
C VAL A 328 14.46 -17.49 -8.20
N ALA A 329 14.49 -17.18 -6.90
CA ALA A 329 15.38 -17.82 -5.94
C ALA A 329 14.53 -18.65 -4.97
N PRO A 330 14.38 -19.98 -5.17
CA PRO A 330 13.49 -20.80 -4.35
C PRO A 330 13.80 -20.71 -2.85
N SER A 331 15.08 -20.74 -2.48
CA SER A 331 15.58 -20.60 -1.10
C SER A 331 15.12 -19.29 -0.45
N LEU A 332 15.13 -18.18 -1.21
CA LEU A 332 14.63 -16.90 -0.74
C LEU A 332 13.11 -16.88 -0.60
N THR A 333 12.36 -17.43 -1.56
CA THR A 333 10.89 -17.45 -1.51
C THR A 333 10.33 -18.38 -0.42
N ALA A 334 11.14 -19.35 0.03
CA ALA A 334 10.76 -20.28 1.09
C ALA A 334 10.58 -19.62 2.47
N VAL A 335 11.08 -18.38 2.66
CA VAL A 335 10.91 -17.62 3.93
C VAL A 335 9.51 -17.02 4.09
N ALA A 336 8.71 -17.00 3.01
CA ALA A 336 7.34 -16.51 3.04
C ALA A 336 6.37 -17.56 3.60
N ASP A 337 5.25 -17.09 4.17
CA ASP A 337 4.19 -17.93 4.69
C ASP A 337 3.63 -18.84 3.58
N GLU A 338 3.09 -19.99 3.97
CA GLU A 338 2.57 -21.00 3.04
C GLU A 338 1.54 -20.44 2.05
N GLY A 339 0.61 -19.60 2.53
CA GLY A 339 -0.40 -18.95 1.68
C GLY A 339 0.21 -18.01 0.64
N VAL A 340 1.26 -17.27 1.03
CA VAL A 340 1.98 -16.35 0.13
C VAL A 340 2.80 -17.14 -0.90
N ARG A 341 3.52 -18.18 -0.47
CA ARG A 341 4.23 -19.09 -1.37
C ARG A 341 3.29 -19.70 -2.41
N THR A 342 2.14 -20.20 -1.97
CA THR A 342 1.14 -20.81 -2.85
C THR A 342 0.60 -19.81 -3.87
N ALA A 343 0.23 -18.60 -3.44
CA ALA A 343 -0.23 -17.55 -4.35
C ALA A 343 0.87 -17.11 -5.33
N PHE A 344 2.12 -17.01 -4.88
CA PHE A 344 3.26 -16.68 -5.73
C PHE A 344 3.53 -17.77 -6.78
N GLU A 345 3.58 -19.04 -6.38
CA GLU A 345 3.75 -20.19 -7.30
C GLU A 345 2.62 -20.24 -8.35
N ALA A 346 1.38 -19.97 -7.94
CA ALA A 346 0.24 -19.87 -8.86
C ALA A 346 0.39 -18.72 -9.87
N ALA A 347 0.88 -17.55 -9.43
CA ALA A 347 1.15 -16.43 -10.32
C ALA A 347 2.26 -16.76 -11.32
N LEU A 348 3.35 -17.42 -10.90
CA LEU A 348 4.40 -17.86 -11.82
C LEU A 348 3.87 -18.84 -12.87
N ALA A 349 3.02 -19.80 -12.47
CA ALA A 349 2.39 -20.74 -13.39
C ALA A 349 1.46 -20.03 -14.39
N ALA A 350 0.71 -19.02 -13.95
CA ALA A 350 -0.15 -18.22 -14.82
C ALA A 350 0.66 -17.38 -15.83
N LEU A 351 1.78 -16.77 -15.41
CA LEU A 351 2.67 -16.05 -16.32
C LEU A 351 3.31 -16.95 -17.37
N ALA A 352 3.72 -18.16 -16.98
CA ALA A 352 4.23 -19.16 -17.90
C ALA A 352 3.16 -19.62 -18.90
N ALA A 353 1.91 -19.79 -18.45
CA ALA A 353 0.80 -20.16 -19.33
C ALA A 353 0.36 -19.04 -20.29
N ALA A 354 0.64 -17.78 -19.95
CA ALA A 354 0.33 -16.61 -20.78
C ALA A 354 1.43 -16.29 -21.82
N ASP A 355 2.45 -17.14 -21.98
CA ASP A 355 3.64 -16.91 -22.81
C ASP A 355 4.33 -15.54 -22.52
N PHE A 356 4.15 -15.02 -21.30
CA PHE A 356 4.76 -13.75 -20.89
C PHE A 356 6.25 -13.90 -20.58
N THR A 357 6.68 -15.14 -20.30
CA THR A 357 8.06 -15.45 -19.89
C THR A 357 8.56 -16.68 -20.65
N ASP A 358 9.57 -16.50 -21.52
CA ASP A 358 10.37 -17.61 -22.02
C ASP A 358 11.35 -18.03 -20.90
N ASP A 359 11.02 -19.09 -20.17
CA ASP A 359 11.80 -19.71 -19.08
C ASP A 359 12.21 -18.77 -17.91
N ILE A 360 11.42 -18.79 -16.83
CA ILE A 360 11.82 -18.21 -15.54
C ILE A 360 12.99 -19.00 -14.97
N LEU A 361 14.17 -18.37 -14.88
CA LEU A 361 15.38 -19.06 -14.44
C LEU A 361 15.39 -19.25 -12.91
N SER A 362 15.51 -20.48 -12.45
CA SER A 362 15.85 -20.75 -11.04
C SER A 362 17.31 -20.41 -10.78
N ILE A 363 17.56 -19.55 -9.81
CA ILE A 363 18.90 -19.11 -9.40
C ILE A 363 19.16 -19.37 -7.92
N GLU A 364 20.44 -19.41 -7.55
CA GLU A 364 20.88 -19.49 -6.16
C GLU A 364 21.57 -18.18 -5.75
N LEU A 365 20.97 -17.50 -4.78
CA LEU A 365 21.55 -16.32 -4.14
C LEU A 365 22.41 -16.74 -2.93
N PRO A 366 23.27 -15.85 -2.39
CA PRO A 366 23.85 -16.07 -1.07
C PRO A 366 22.77 -16.31 -0.02
N ASP A 367 23.15 -16.95 1.09
CA ASP A 367 22.23 -17.30 2.16
C ASP A 367 21.48 -16.05 2.68
N SER A 368 20.17 -16.19 2.86
CA SER A 368 19.32 -15.04 3.20
C SER A 368 19.53 -14.52 4.63
N ASP A 369 19.99 -15.37 5.55
CA ASP A 369 20.34 -14.96 6.91
C ASP A 369 21.62 -14.13 6.90
N ASP A 370 22.65 -14.59 6.18
CA ASP A 370 23.90 -13.86 6.00
C ASP A 370 23.67 -12.48 5.35
N LEU A 371 22.86 -12.44 4.27
CA LEU A 371 22.50 -11.20 3.59
C LEU A 371 21.73 -10.23 4.52
N LEU A 372 20.81 -10.77 5.31
CA LEU A 372 20.06 -9.98 6.29
C LEU A 372 20.98 -9.43 7.39
N GLU A 373 21.93 -10.22 7.89
CA GLU A 373 22.89 -9.78 8.90
C GLU A 373 23.76 -8.64 8.36
N ILE A 374 24.33 -8.79 7.16
CA ILE A 374 25.10 -7.73 6.49
C ILE A 374 24.28 -6.44 6.37
N PHE A 375 23.05 -6.55 5.87
CA PHE A 375 22.15 -5.41 5.74
C PHE A 375 21.90 -4.73 7.08
N ARG A 376 21.51 -5.51 8.10
CA ARG A 376 21.14 -4.99 9.44
C ARG A 376 22.31 -4.31 10.13
N THR A 377 23.51 -4.88 10.05
CA THR A 377 24.69 -4.33 10.71
C THR A 377 25.10 -2.99 10.10
N VAL A 378 25.17 -2.90 8.76
CA VAL A 378 25.47 -1.63 8.08
C VAL A 378 24.37 -0.59 8.31
N GLN A 379 23.09 -1.00 8.23
CA GLN A 379 21.96 -0.10 8.48
C GLN A 379 22.00 0.44 9.90
N ALA A 380 22.25 -0.41 10.89
CA ALA A 380 22.27 -0.03 12.29
C ALA A 380 23.42 0.93 12.59
N ALA A 381 24.63 0.64 12.11
CA ALA A 381 25.76 1.55 12.25
C ALA A 381 25.45 2.95 11.69
N GLU A 382 24.90 3.03 10.48
CA GLU A 382 24.56 4.31 9.85
C GLU A 382 23.39 5.04 10.53
N ALA A 383 22.40 4.30 11.04
CA ALA A 383 21.33 4.86 11.84
C ALA A 383 21.87 5.50 13.13
N TRP A 384 22.83 4.84 13.78
CA TRP A 384 23.49 5.37 14.97
C TRP A 384 24.34 6.60 14.66
N HIS A 385 25.11 6.59 13.56
CA HIS A 385 25.87 7.76 13.11
C HIS A 385 24.96 8.96 12.82
N THR A 386 23.76 8.71 12.28
CA THR A 386 22.82 9.77 11.89
C THR A 386 22.08 10.36 13.10
N HIS A 387 21.58 9.50 14.00
CA HIS A 387 20.63 9.92 15.05
C HIS A 387 21.13 9.71 16.49
N GLY A 388 22.21 8.95 16.69
CA GLY A 388 22.67 8.49 18.00
C GLY A 388 22.93 9.63 18.99
N ALA A 389 23.57 10.71 18.55
CA ALA A 389 23.81 11.88 19.40
C ALA A 389 22.51 12.54 19.89
N TRP A 390 21.49 12.63 19.01
CA TRP A 390 20.18 13.17 19.40
C TRP A 390 19.47 12.21 20.37
N ILE A 391 19.54 10.90 20.12
CA ILE A 391 18.90 9.87 20.96
C ILE A 391 19.50 9.86 22.37
N GLU A 392 20.84 9.96 22.49
CA GLU A 392 21.51 10.02 23.79
C GLU A 392 21.11 11.26 24.60
N ALA A 393 20.85 12.38 23.93
CA ALA A 393 20.37 13.61 24.56
C ALA A 393 18.89 13.54 24.98
N HIS A 394 18.12 12.58 24.46
CA HIS A 394 16.67 12.46 24.64
C HIS A 394 16.23 11.07 25.12
N PRO A 395 16.67 10.63 26.32
CA PRO A 395 16.27 9.34 26.86
C PRO A 395 14.75 9.23 27.01
N GLY A 396 14.16 8.15 26.51
CA GLY A 396 12.72 7.89 26.57
C GLY A 396 11.88 8.62 25.51
N ALA A 397 12.50 9.26 24.53
CA ALA A 397 11.79 9.96 23.45
C ALA A 397 11.26 9.05 22.34
N LEU A 398 11.60 7.76 22.34
CA LEU A 398 11.20 6.77 21.32
C LEU A 398 10.28 5.72 21.93
N GLY A 399 9.46 5.09 21.09
CA GLY A 399 8.77 3.85 21.43
C GLY A 399 9.74 2.70 21.71
N ASP A 400 9.32 1.75 22.54
CA ASP A 400 10.18 0.66 23.04
C ASP A 400 10.83 -0.14 21.89
N ASP A 401 10.08 -0.45 20.84
CA ASP A 401 10.56 -1.25 19.71
C ASP A 401 11.63 -0.52 18.87
N VAL A 402 11.50 0.79 18.69
CA VAL A 402 12.50 1.60 17.99
C VAL A 402 13.69 1.90 18.89
N ALA A 403 13.46 2.12 20.19
CA ALA A 403 14.51 2.28 21.19
C ALA A 403 15.43 1.04 21.25
N GLU A 404 14.87 -0.17 21.24
CA GLU A 404 15.63 -1.42 21.19
C GLU A 404 16.50 -1.54 19.93
N ARG A 405 15.99 -1.10 18.77
CA ARG A 405 16.76 -1.08 17.52
C ARG A 405 17.94 -0.10 17.58
N PHE A 406 17.75 1.06 18.18
CA PHE A 406 18.85 2.01 18.41
C PHE A 406 19.82 1.56 19.51
N ALA A 407 19.36 0.79 20.51
CA ALA A 407 20.25 0.16 21.48
C ALA A 407 21.16 -0.88 20.80
N PHE A 408 20.62 -1.69 19.89
CA PHE A 408 21.42 -2.56 19.02
C PHE A 408 22.37 -1.75 18.13
N ALA A 409 21.89 -0.67 17.50
CA ALA A 409 22.69 0.20 16.66
C ALA A 409 23.89 0.81 17.39
N LYS A 410 23.69 1.26 18.63
CA LYS A 410 24.75 1.74 19.52
C LYS A 410 25.82 0.70 19.83
N SER A 411 25.46 -0.59 19.81
CA SER A 411 26.38 -1.68 20.13
C SER A 411 27.33 -2.05 18.99
N ILE A 412 27.08 -1.55 17.77
CA ILE A 412 27.94 -1.81 16.62
C ILE A 412 29.23 -0.99 16.74
N ASP A 413 30.36 -1.67 16.94
CA ASP A 413 31.67 -1.03 16.96
C ASP A 413 32.25 -0.86 15.54
N ALA A 414 33.35 -0.10 15.47
CA ALA A 414 33.98 0.23 14.19
C ALA A 414 34.53 -1.00 13.44
N GLU A 415 34.99 -2.03 14.18
CA GLU A 415 35.52 -3.26 13.58
C GLU A 415 34.39 -4.09 12.95
N THR A 416 33.28 -4.24 13.67
CA THR A 416 32.06 -4.89 13.18
C THR A 416 31.48 -4.17 11.98
N GLU A 417 31.43 -2.82 12.02
CA GLU A 417 30.99 -2.01 10.88
C GLU A 417 31.91 -2.21 9.66
N GLU A 418 33.23 -2.16 9.84
CA GLU A 418 34.19 -2.33 8.76
C GLU A 418 34.05 -3.71 8.10
N PHE A 419 33.95 -4.77 8.89
CA PHE A 419 33.73 -6.13 8.40
C PHE A 419 32.43 -6.23 7.60
N ALA A 420 31.32 -5.69 8.14
CA ALA A 420 30.04 -5.72 7.45
C ALA A 420 30.06 -4.93 6.13
N ARG A 421 30.81 -3.82 6.05
CA ARG A 421 30.98 -3.05 4.80
C ARG A 421 31.77 -3.83 3.74
N GLN A 422 32.79 -4.58 4.14
CA GLN A 422 33.52 -5.45 3.22
C GLN A 422 32.62 -6.58 2.71
N ALA A 423 31.88 -7.23 3.62
CA ALA A 423 30.92 -8.28 3.29
C ALA A 423 29.79 -7.76 2.37
N LEU A 424 29.32 -6.53 2.57
CA LEU A 424 28.36 -5.86 1.69
C LEU A 424 28.88 -5.74 0.25
N GLY A 425 30.15 -5.35 0.07
CA GLY A 425 30.76 -5.27 -1.26
C GLY A 425 30.75 -6.62 -1.99
N LEU A 426 31.17 -7.68 -1.29
CA LEU A 426 31.18 -9.05 -1.84
C LEU A 426 29.77 -9.57 -2.13
N ALA A 427 28.82 -9.32 -1.23
CA ALA A 427 27.43 -9.71 -1.41
C ALA A 427 26.81 -9.02 -2.64
N ARG A 428 27.07 -7.73 -2.83
CA ARG A 428 26.61 -6.96 -4.00
C ARG A 428 27.14 -7.55 -5.30
N GLU A 429 28.45 -7.76 -5.40
CA GLU A 429 29.07 -8.38 -6.58
C GLU A 429 28.47 -9.75 -6.88
N ARG A 430 28.20 -10.55 -5.85
CA ARG A 430 27.62 -11.88 -6.02
C ARG A 430 26.17 -11.83 -6.48
N ILE A 431 25.33 -10.97 -5.89
CA ILE A 431 23.95 -10.77 -6.31
C ILE A 431 23.92 -10.30 -7.78
N ASP A 432 24.76 -9.32 -8.13
CA ASP A 432 24.82 -8.79 -9.49
C ASP A 432 25.29 -9.83 -10.51
N SER A 433 26.29 -10.65 -10.16
CA SER A 433 26.78 -11.72 -11.02
C SER A 433 25.73 -12.81 -11.27
N VAL A 434 24.90 -13.14 -10.27
CA VAL A 434 23.89 -14.19 -10.40
C VAL A 434 22.67 -13.68 -11.18
N LEU A 435 22.22 -12.45 -10.91
CA LEU A 435 21.06 -11.87 -11.57
C LEU A 435 21.37 -11.41 -12.99
N GLY A 436 22.56 -10.84 -13.22
CA GLY A 436 22.86 -10.14 -14.46
C GLY A 436 21.82 -9.04 -14.75
N ASP A 437 21.23 -9.13 -15.94
CA ASP A 437 20.17 -8.25 -16.44
C ASP A 437 18.74 -8.79 -16.19
N ARG A 438 18.60 -9.89 -15.46
CA ARG A 438 17.29 -10.48 -15.15
C ARG A 438 16.57 -9.70 -14.06
N ILE A 439 15.24 -9.75 -14.11
CA ILE A 439 14.34 -9.29 -13.07
C ILE A 439 14.11 -10.45 -12.09
N LEU A 440 14.48 -10.25 -10.82
CA LEU A 440 14.15 -11.21 -9.76
C LEU A 440 12.68 -11.06 -9.38
N LEU A 441 11.92 -12.15 -9.48
CA LEU A 441 10.56 -12.26 -8.97
C LEU A 441 10.59 -12.84 -7.55
N LEU A 442 9.87 -12.20 -6.62
CA LEU A 442 9.66 -12.66 -5.25
C LEU A 442 8.38 -12.04 -4.66
N PRO A 443 7.83 -12.55 -3.54
CA PRO A 443 6.80 -11.82 -2.79
C PRO A 443 7.33 -10.49 -2.24
N SER A 444 6.53 -9.42 -2.27
CA SER A 444 6.92 -8.10 -1.72
C SER A 444 6.88 -8.04 -0.20
N ALA A 445 6.18 -8.99 0.44
CA ALA A 445 6.18 -9.25 1.87
C ALA A 445 6.06 -10.75 2.12
N SER A 446 6.50 -11.23 3.30
CA SER A 446 6.44 -12.66 3.63
C SER A 446 5.04 -13.15 3.99
N SER A 447 4.14 -12.24 4.34
CA SER A 447 2.78 -12.53 4.84
C SER A 447 1.77 -11.54 4.27
N ALA A 448 0.48 -11.79 4.48
CA ALA A 448 -0.50 -10.71 4.51
C ALA A 448 -0.19 -9.72 5.64
N ALA A 449 -0.82 -8.55 5.63
CA ALA A 449 -0.68 -7.57 6.70
C ALA A 449 -1.06 -8.21 8.06
N PRO A 450 -0.14 -8.29 9.04
CA PRO A 450 -0.45 -8.77 10.38
C PRO A 450 -1.50 -7.90 11.08
N LEU A 451 -2.22 -8.47 12.06
CA LEU A 451 -3.15 -7.68 12.87
C LEU A 451 -2.41 -6.67 13.76
N VAL A 452 -3.05 -5.54 14.06
CA VAL A 452 -2.48 -4.48 14.92
C VAL A 452 -2.24 -5.00 16.34
N ASP A 453 -3.03 -5.96 16.80
CA ASP A 453 -2.96 -6.59 18.12
C ASP A 453 -2.27 -7.96 18.12
N ALA A 454 -1.61 -8.34 17.01
CA ALA A 454 -0.79 -9.54 16.95
C ALA A 454 0.33 -9.50 18.01
N ASP A 455 0.76 -10.68 18.47
CA ASP A 455 1.82 -10.76 19.47
C ASP A 455 3.15 -10.19 18.92
N ALA A 456 3.96 -9.60 19.79
CA ALA A 456 5.23 -8.98 19.41
C ALA A 456 6.18 -9.97 18.70
N GLY A 457 6.17 -11.25 19.10
CA GLY A 457 6.97 -12.30 18.46
C GLY A 457 6.50 -12.61 17.03
N GLU A 458 5.19 -12.62 16.79
CA GLU A 458 4.60 -12.82 15.46
C GLU A 458 4.94 -11.66 14.52
N LEU A 459 4.79 -10.42 15.01
CA LEU A 459 5.16 -9.21 14.28
C LEU A 459 6.65 -9.19 13.92
N GLU A 460 7.51 -9.57 14.86
CA GLU A 460 8.96 -9.63 14.63
C GLU A 460 9.34 -10.74 13.65
N GLN A 461 8.70 -11.91 13.73
CA GLN A 461 8.91 -13.00 12.77
C GLN A 461 8.52 -12.56 11.35
N ALA A 462 7.32 -12.01 11.18
CA ALA A 462 6.85 -11.51 9.89
C ALA A 462 7.78 -10.41 9.33
N ARG A 463 8.23 -9.49 10.21
CA ARG A 463 9.20 -8.45 9.85
C ARG A 463 10.54 -9.03 9.39
N SER A 464 11.07 -10.01 10.13
CA SER A 464 12.35 -10.67 9.87
C SER A 464 12.32 -11.43 8.54
N SER A 465 11.27 -12.21 8.28
CA SER A 465 11.07 -12.89 6.99
C SER A 465 10.89 -11.90 5.84
N THR A 466 10.11 -10.84 6.03
CA THR A 466 9.93 -9.78 5.03
C THR A 466 11.24 -9.04 4.72
N LEU A 467 12.12 -8.84 5.70
CA LEU A 467 13.42 -8.21 5.47
C LEU A 467 14.37 -9.07 4.63
N ARG A 468 14.34 -10.40 4.79
CA ARG A 468 15.12 -11.31 3.92
C ARG A 468 14.75 -11.11 2.46
N LEU A 469 13.46 -11.05 2.17
CA LEU A 469 12.92 -10.77 0.83
C LEU A 469 13.34 -9.38 0.32
N THR A 470 13.16 -8.37 1.15
CA THR A 470 13.24 -6.97 0.69
C THR A 470 14.65 -6.38 0.69
N CYS A 471 15.59 -6.90 1.49
CA CYS A 471 16.95 -6.38 1.60
C CYS A 471 17.79 -6.57 0.32
N ILE A 472 17.45 -7.54 -0.54
CA ILE A 472 18.18 -7.83 -1.79
C ILE A 472 18.35 -6.58 -2.67
N ALA A 473 17.28 -5.81 -2.85
CA ALA A 473 17.31 -4.57 -3.63
C ALA A 473 18.17 -3.48 -2.96
N GLY A 474 18.19 -3.44 -1.62
CA GLY A 474 19.03 -2.52 -0.85
C GLY A 474 20.52 -2.87 -0.99
N LEU A 475 20.86 -4.13 -0.77
CA LEU A 475 22.22 -4.66 -0.89
C LEU A 475 22.79 -4.42 -2.29
N ALA A 476 22.01 -4.70 -3.34
CA ALA A 476 22.41 -4.51 -4.72
C ALA A 476 22.27 -3.07 -5.26
N GLY A 477 21.60 -2.17 -4.53
CA GLY A 477 21.28 -0.81 -5.00
C GLY A 477 20.27 -0.76 -6.16
N ARG A 478 19.62 -1.89 -6.47
CA ARG A 478 18.70 -2.08 -7.60
C ARG A 478 17.32 -1.45 -7.34
N PRO A 479 16.61 -1.01 -8.40
CA PRO A 479 15.23 -0.61 -8.29
C PRO A 479 14.36 -1.83 -7.99
N ALA A 480 13.30 -1.64 -7.21
CA ALA A 480 12.37 -2.72 -6.90
C ALA A 480 10.92 -2.24 -6.88
N LEU A 481 10.06 -2.98 -7.58
CA LEU A 481 8.64 -2.68 -7.75
C LEU A 481 7.80 -3.70 -6.98
N SER A 482 6.75 -3.24 -6.30
CA SER A 482 5.65 -4.04 -5.78
C SER A 482 4.43 -3.84 -6.66
N VAL A 483 3.86 -4.94 -7.16
CA VAL A 483 2.68 -4.97 -8.05
C VAL A 483 1.54 -5.70 -7.33
N PRO A 484 0.35 -5.09 -7.14
CA PRO A 484 -0.70 -5.64 -6.27
C PRO A 484 -1.55 -6.71 -6.96
N VAL A 485 -0.97 -7.88 -7.25
CA VAL A 485 -1.61 -8.97 -8.03
C VAL A 485 -1.78 -10.28 -7.26
N LEU A 486 -1.21 -10.42 -6.06
CA LEU A 486 -1.40 -11.63 -5.25
C LEU A 486 -2.47 -11.39 -4.18
N THR A 487 -3.27 -12.42 -3.92
CA THR A 487 -4.28 -12.41 -2.85
C THR A 487 -4.16 -13.67 -2.02
N VAL A 488 -4.23 -13.51 -0.69
CA VAL A 488 -4.15 -14.63 0.26
C VAL A 488 -5.25 -14.49 1.33
N GLY A 489 -5.56 -15.57 2.05
CA GLY A 489 -6.41 -15.50 3.23
C GLY A 489 -5.69 -14.87 4.43
N SER A 490 -6.43 -14.17 5.29
CA SER A 490 -6.01 -13.68 6.60
C SER A 490 -7.13 -13.88 7.63
N PRO A 491 -6.88 -13.71 8.93
CA PRO A 491 -7.91 -13.87 9.96
C PRO A 491 -9.14 -12.97 9.78
N THR A 492 -8.96 -11.77 9.21
CA THR A 492 -10.01 -10.75 9.05
C THR A 492 -10.36 -10.44 7.61
N SER A 493 -9.62 -10.98 6.64
CA SER A 493 -9.89 -10.80 5.22
C SER A 493 -9.69 -12.10 4.47
N SER A 494 -10.66 -12.43 3.65
CA SER A 494 -10.62 -13.65 2.85
C SER A 494 -9.83 -13.48 1.53
N ALA A 495 -9.43 -12.24 1.23
CA ALA A 495 -8.65 -11.80 0.07
C ALA A 495 -7.76 -10.61 0.48
N ALA A 496 -6.80 -10.84 1.36
CA ALA A 496 -5.79 -9.86 1.73
C ALA A 496 -4.76 -9.71 0.60
N PRO A 497 -4.38 -8.48 0.20
CA PRO A 497 -3.40 -8.28 -0.86
C PRO A 497 -1.99 -8.64 -0.38
N VAL A 498 -1.20 -9.16 -1.32
CA VAL A 498 0.26 -9.24 -1.25
C VAL A 498 0.82 -8.81 -2.60
N GLY A 499 1.90 -8.04 -2.59
CA GLY A 499 2.54 -7.57 -3.81
C GLY A 499 3.40 -8.67 -4.44
N LEU A 500 3.36 -8.80 -5.76
CA LEU A 500 4.42 -9.44 -6.54
C LEU A 500 5.58 -8.45 -6.69
N GLY A 501 6.73 -8.81 -6.13
CA GLY A 501 7.96 -8.02 -6.14
C GLY A 501 8.82 -8.30 -7.37
N LEU A 502 9.30 -7.25 -8.01
CA LEU A 502 10.24 -7.29 -9.14
C LEU A 502 11.50 -6.49 -8.74
N VAL A 503 12.66 -7.13 -8.66
CA VAL A 503 13.96 -6.41 -8.52
C VAL A 503 14.63 -6.36 -9.88
N GLY A 504 14.68 -5.17 -10.48
CA GLY A 504 15.17 -4.98 -11.83
C GLY A 504 16.67 -4.70 -11.92
N PRO A 505 17.22 -4.60 -13.15
CA PRO A 505 18.55 -4.05 -13.39
C PRO A 505 18.71 -2.62 -12.87
N LEU A 506 19.93 -2.22 -12.52
CA LEU A 506 20.23 -0.83 -12.17
C LEU A 506 19.74 0.14 -13.27
N HIS A 507 19.12 1.23 -12.85
CA HIS A 507 18.60 2.29 -13.72
C HIS A 507 17.46 1.87 -14.65
N SER A 508 16.82 0.73 -14.38
CA SER A 508 15.66 0.25 -15.13
C SER A 508 14.31 0.74 -14.62
N ASP A 509 14.30 1.64 -13.64
CA ASP A 509 13.15 2.12 -12.87
C ASP A 509 11.85 2.28 -13.68
N LEU A 510 11.88 3.06 -14.77
CA LEU A 510 10.70 3.32 -15.58
C LEU A 510 10.27 2.11 -16.40
N SER A 511 11.22 1.40 -17.01
CA SER A 511 10.92 0.18 -17.76
C SER A 511 10.46 -0.96 -16.86
N LEU A 512 10.88 -0.99 -15.59
CA LEU A 512 10.45 -1.97 -14.61
C LEU A 512 8.96 -1.77 -14.28
N ILE A 513 8.50 -0.52 -14.20
CA ILE A 513 7.07 -0.20 -14.08
C ILE A 513 6.32 -0.67 -15.32
N ASP A 514 6.85 -0.40 -16.52
CA ASP A 514 6.24 -0.82 -17.79
C ASP A 514 6.10 -2.37 -17.86
N VAL A 515 7.14 -3.11 -17.45
CA VAL A 515 7.09 -4.58 -17.32
C VAL A 515 6.06 -5.01 -16.27
N GLY A 516 6.03 -4.36 -15.09
CA GLY A 516 5.06 -4.67 -14.05
C GLY A 516 3.61 -4.45 -14.49
N VAL A 517 3.33 -3.41 -15.28
CA VAL A 517 2.00 -3.16 -15.86
C VAL A 517 1.62 -4.25 -16.85
N ALA A 518 2.53 -4.63 -17.75
CA ALA A 518 2.28 -5.71 -18.70
C ALA A 518 2.06 -7.07 -18.00
N LEU A 519 2.81 -7.31 -16.93
CA LEU A 519 2.68 -8.49 -16.08
C LEU A 519 1.29 -8.51 -15.40
N ALA A 520 0.89 -7.41 -14.76
CA ALA A 520 -0.40 -7.31 -14.10
C ALA A 520 -1.55 -7.61 -15.08
N LEU A 521 -1.54 -6.99 -16.27
CA LEU A 521 -2.54 -7.25 -17.31
C LEU A 521 -2.61 -8.73 -17.76
N SER A 522 -1.51 -9.47 -17.65
CA SER A 522 -1.44 -10.89 -18.02
C SER A 522 -2.01 -11.81 -16.93
N LEU A 523 -2.05 -11.35 -15.67
CA LEU A 523 -2.58 -12.11 -14.54
C LEU A 523 -4.09 -11.90 -14.32
N GLY A 524 -4.69 -10.93 -15.00
CA GLY A 524 -6.08 -10.49 -14.80
C GLY A 524 -6.19 -9.37 -13.77
#